data_AF-E3FBZ3-F1
#
_entry.id   AF-E3FBZ3-F1
#
_cell.length_a   1.000
_cell.length_b   1.000
_cell.length_c   1.000
_cell.angle_alpha   90.00
_cell.angle_beta   90.00
_cell.angle_gamma   90.00
#
_symmetry.space_group_name_H-M   'P 1'
#
loop_
_entity.id
_entity.type
_entity.pdbx_description
1 polymer ?
#
loop_
_entity_poly.entity_id
_entity_poly.type
_entity_poly.pdbx_seq_one_letter_code
_entity_poly.pdbx_strand_id
1 'polypeptide(L)'
;MELHDLSATEKQLLNGYLEKHTKTQYFQLTDGVAGGLEARQIINRAAKMFDMIDGMAFNIQPWALRELKEHPELLKLTPEELQALKAPAQSRQRIG
;
A
#
# COMPACT_ATOMS: atom_id res chain seq x y z
N MET A 1 -10.12 7.99 11.31
CA MET A 1 -9.20 7.73 10.19
C MET A 1 -9.99 6.96 9.15
N GLU A 2 -9.84 7.29 7.87
CA GLU A 2 -10.77 6.89 6.81
C GLU A 2 -9.97 6.57 5.54
N LEU A 3 -10.41 5.58 4.77
CA LEU A 3 -9.69 5.02 3.60
C LEU A 3 -10.16 5.58 2.24
N HIS A 4 -10.78 6.77 2.23
CA HIS A 4 -11.52 7.26 1.05
C HIS A 4 -10.66 8.03 0.02
N ASP A 5 -9.37 8.21 0.29
CA ASP A 5 -8.43 8.89 -0.61
C ASP A 5 -7.13 8.07 -0.69
N LEU A 6 -7.21 6.93 -1.36
CA LEU A 6 -6.07 6.04 -1.62
C LEU A 6 -5.69 6.18 -3.10
N SER A 7 -4.42 6.45 -3.35
CA SER A 7 -3.86 6.35 -4.69
C SER A 7 -3.93 4.91 -5.21
N ALA A 8 -3.86 4.74 -6.53
CA ALA A 8 -3.85 3.42 -7.18
C ALA A 8 -2.78 2.48 -6.58
N THR A 9 -1.60 2.99 -6.26
CA THR A 9 -0.50 2.20 -5.71
C THR A 9 -0.73 1.83 -4.24
N GLU A 10 -1.32 2.74 -3.44
CA GLU A 10 -1.75 2.43 -2.07
C GLU A 10 -2.84 1.36 -2.05
N LYS A 11 -3.83 1.46 -2.95
CA LYS A 11 -4.87 0.43 -3.12
C LYS A 11 -4.26 -0.92 -3.45
N GLN A 12 -3.34 -0.98 -4.41
CA GLN A 12 -2.67 -2.21 -4.80
C GLN A 12 -1.88 -2.82 -3.64
N LEU A 13 -1.17 -2.00 -2.86
CA LEU A 13 -0.43 -2.45 -1.67
C LEU A 13 -1.37 -3.04 -0.61
N LEU A 14 -2.45 -2.32 -0.29
CA LEU A 14 -3.44 -2.75 0.70
C LEU A 14 -4.19 -4.02 0.27
N ASN A 15 -4.46 -4.17 -1.03
CA ASN A 15 -5.08 -5.36 -1.59
C ASN A 15 -4.25 -6.63 -1.33
N GLY A 16 -2.92 -6.50 -1.27
CA GLY A 16 -2.04 -7.62 -0.92
C GLY A 16 -2.31 -8.22 0.46
N TYR A 17 -2.83 -7.47 1.44
CA TYR A 17 -3.20 -8.02 2.75
C TYR A 17 -4.46 -8.91 2.63
N LEU A 18 -5.42 -8.51 1.80
CA LEU A 18 -6.64 -9.27 1.57
C LEU A 18 -6.39 -10.53 0.74
N GLU A 19 -5.67 -10.39 -0.38
CA GLU A 19 -5.37 -11.49 -1.31
C GLU A 19 -4.53 -12.59 -0.67
N LYS A 20 -3.54 -12.23 0.15
CA LYS A 20 -2.67 -13.19 0.84
C LYS A 20 -3.25 -13.65 2.18
N HIS A 21 -4.43 -13.15 2.57
CA HIS A 21 -5.05 -13.41 3.87
C HIS A 21 -4.10 -13.21 5.06
N THR A 22 -3.24 -12.19 4.99
CA THR A 22 -2.19 -11.91 5.97
C THR A 22 -2.43 -10.58 6.68
N LYS A 23 -1.91 -10.46 7.91
CA LYS A 23 -1.82 -9.19 8.63
C LYS A 23 -0.47 -8.51 8.45
N THR A 24 0.51 -9.20 7.88
CA THR A 24 1.89 -8.73 7.71
C THR A 24 2.32 -8.88 6.27
N GLN A 25 2.86 -7.81 5.70
CA GLN A 25 3.53 -7.82 4.40
C GLN A 25 4.91 -7.21 4.54
N TYR A 26 5.81 -7.57 3.63
CA TYR A 26 7.17 -7.07 3.60
C TYR A 26 7.35 -6.14 2.41
N PHE A 27 7.96 -4.98 2.65
CA PHE A 27 8.20 -3.95 1.63
C PHE A 27 9.63 -3.44 1.73
N GLN A 28 10.21 -3.09 0.59
CA GLN A 28 11.53 -2.46 0.54
C GLN A 28 11.46 -1.04 1.12
N LEU A 29 12.52 -0.56 1.77
CA LEU A 29 12.54 0.77 2.41
C LEU A 29 12.35 1.93 1.42
N THR A 30 12.65 1.70 0.15
CA THR A 30 12.47 2.66 -0.95
C THR A 30 11.02 2.77 -1.40
N ASP A 31 10.13 1.93 -0.88
CA ASP A 31 8.71 1.95 -1.20
C ASP A 31 8.02 3.11 -0.46
N GLY A 32 8.05 4.29 -1.07
CA GLY A 32 7.44 5.51 -0.52
C GLY A 32 5.92 5.38 -0.28
N VAL A 33 5.27 4.39 -0.88
CA VAL A 33 3.84 4.08 -0.67
C VAL A 33 3.61 3.55 0.75
N ALA A 34 4.45 2.62 1.21
CA ALA A 34 4.39 2.10 2.57
C ALA A 34 4.63 3.21 3.61
N GLY A 35 5.54 4.14 3.32
CA GLY A 35 5.78 5.31 4.17
C GLY A 35 4.56 6.24 4.29
N GLY A 36 3.85 6.48 3.18
CA GLY A 36 2.60 7.26 3.18
C GLY A 36 1.50 6.60 4.01
N LEU A 37 1.31 5.29 3.85
CA LEU A 37 0.34 4.52 4.62
C LEU A 37 0.69 4.44 6.12
N GLU A 38 1.98 4.37 6.44
CA GLU A 38 2.46 4.41 7.83
C GLU A 38 2.20 5.77 8.48
N ALA A 39 2.47 6.88 7.76
CA ALA A 39 2.20 8.23 8.25
C ALA A 39 0.70 8.45 8.53
N ARG A 40 -0.17 7.78 7.75
CA ARG A 40 -1.63 7.76 7.94
C ARG A 40 -2.11 6.77 9.00
N GLN A 41 -1.19 6.06 9.67
CA GLN A 41 -1.46 4.99 10.63
C GLN A 41 -2.40 3.89 10.10
N ILE A 42 -2.35 3.62 8.80
CA ILE A 42 -3.08 2.51 8.18
C ILE A 42 -2.28 1.21 8.35
N ILE A 43 -0.96 1.31 8.20
CA ILE A 43 0.00 0.25 8.52
C ILE A 43 1.01 0.75 9.55
N ASN A 44 1.74 -0.15 10.19
CA ASN A 44 2.87 0.18 11.05
C ASN A 44 4.00 -0.83 10.90
N ARG A 45 5.23 -0.41 11.18
CA ARG A 45 6.36 -1.34 11.25
C ARG A 45 6.12 -2.42 12.31
N ALA A 46 6.20 -3.67 11.89
CA ALA A 46 6.09 -4.85 12.74
C ALA A 46 7.43 -5.21 13.40
N ALA A 47 8.55 -4.85 12.76
CA ALA A 47 9.90 -5.09 13.23
C ALA A 47 10.72 -3.80 13.20
N LYS A 48 11.61 -3.64 14.18
CA LYS A 48 12.62 -2.57 14.17
C LYS A 48 13.79 -2.86 13.24
N MET A 49 14.00 -4.13 12.88
CA MET A 49 15.13 -4.58 12.08
C MET A 49 14.68 -4.83 10.64
N PHE A 50 15.43 -4.29 9.68
CA PHE A 50 15.25 -4.53 8.26
C PHE A 50 15.85 -5.89 7.89
N ASP A 51 15.08 -6.72 7.20
CA ASP A 51 15.59 -7.93 6.58
C ASP A 51 16.14 -7.57 5.18
N MET A 52 17.39 -7.94 4.89
CA MET A 52 17.99 -7.59 3.59
C MET A 52 17.41 -8.39 2.42
N ILE A 53 16.79 -9.55 2.68
CA ILE A 53 16.18 -10.42 1.69
C ILE A 53 14.71 -10.00 1.51
N ASP A 54 13.96 -9.93 2.60
CA ASP A 54 12.51 -9.75 2.56
C ASP A 54 12.08 -8.28 2.66
N GLY A 55 12.91 -7.42 3.24
CA GLY A 55 12.63 -6.01 3.45
C GLY A 55 12.14 -5.70 4.87
N MET A 56 11.35 -4.63 5.01
CA MET A 56 10.75 -4.22 6.27
C MET A 56 9.35 -4.81 6.41
N ALA A 57 9.08 -5.44 7.55
CA ALA A 57 7.77 -5.98 7.86
C ALA A 57 6.81 -4.86 8.31
N PHE A 58 5.62 -4.81 7.70
CA PHE A 58 4.54 -3.90 8.05
C PHE A 58 3.25 -4.65 8.36
N ASN A 59 2.66 -4.35 9.51
CA ASN A 59 1.35 -4.85 9.90
C ASN A 59 0.27 -3.86 9.47
N ILE A 60 -0.83 -4.36 8.92
CA ILE A 60 -2.04 -3.55 8.75
C ILE A 60 -2.74 -3.36 10.11
N GLN A 61 -3.22 -2.16 10.37
CA GLN A 61 -3.99 -1.89 11.60
C GLN A 61 -5.31 -2.66 11.59
N PRO A 62 -5.79 -3.16 12.76
CA PRO A 62 -7.04 -3.90 12.83
C PRO A 62 -8.26 -3.13 12.32
N TRP A 63 -8.31 -1.81 12.55
CA TRP A 63 -9.40 -0.95 12.09
C TRP A 63 -9.43 -0.88 10.56
N ALA A 64 -8.28 -0.67 9.92
CA ALA A 64 -8.15 -0.57 8.47
C ALA A 64 -8.48 -1.91 7.81
N LEU A 65 -7.97 -3.01 8.37
CA LEU A 65 -8.29 -4.36 7.86
C LEU A 65 -9.79 -4.68 7.95
N ARG A 66 -10.47 -4.24 9.01
CA ARG A 66 -11.93 -4.41 9.15
C ARG A 66 -12.67 -3.60 8.08
N GLU A 67 -12.34 -2.32 7.95
CA GLU A 67 -12.96 -1.41 6.96
C GLU A 67 -12.78 -1.94 5.53
N LEU A 68 -11.59 -2.41 5.17
CA LEU A 68 -11.32 -3.01 3.85
C LEU A 68 -12.06 -4.33 3.60
N LYS A 69 -12.36 -5.10 4.64
CA LYS A 69 -13.15 -6.33 4.52
C LYS A 69 -14.65 -6.04 4.37
N GLU A 70 -15.13 -5.00 5.04
CA GLU A 70 -16.51 -4.54 4.95
C GLU A 70 -16.77 -3.81 3.62
N HIS A 71 -15.77 -3.10 3.11
CA HIS A 71 -15.82 -2.27 1.91
C HIS A 71 -14.67 -2.57 0.92
N PRO A 72 -14.60 -3.77 0.33
CA PRO A 72 -13.55 -4.13 -0.61
C PRO A 72 -13.56 -3.26 -1.88
N GLU A 73 -14.67 -2.58 -2.19
CA GLU A 73 -14.77 -1.60 -3.27
C GLU A 73 -13.81 -0.41 -3.12
N LEU A 74 -13.37 -0.08 -1.91
CA LEU A 74 -12.37 0.97 -1.68
C LEU A 74 -11.03 0.67 -2.36
N LEU A 75 -10.74 -0.62 -2.62
CA LEU A 75 -9.53 -1.08 -3.29
C LEU A 75 -9.72 -1.33 -4.79
N LYS A 76 -10.94 -1.15 -5.32
CA LYS A 76 -11.17 -1.30 -6.75
C LYS A 76 -10.42 -0.22 -7.51
N LEU A 77 -9.65 -0.66 -8.49
CA LEU A 77 -8.95 0.23 -9.41
C LEU A 77 -9.87 0.58 -10.58
N THR A 78 -9.93 1.86 -10.92
CA THR A 78 -10.57 2.29 -12.17
C THR A 78 -9.71 1.89 -13.39
N PRO A 79 -10.26 1.86 -14.60
CA PRO A 79 -9.47 1.64 -15.82
C PRO A 79 -8.29 2.60 -15.96
N GLU A 80 -8.47 3.86 -15.57
CA GLU A 80 -7.42 4.90 -15.60
C GLU A 80 -6.31 4.60 -14.59
N GLU A 81 -6.67 4.18 -13.37
CA GLU A 81 -5.70 3.76 -12.36
C GLU A 81 -4.92 2.52 -12.79
N LEU A 82 -5.59 1.54 -13.40
CA LEU A 82 -4.93 0.36 -13.98
C LEU A 82 -3.96 0.75 -15.09
N GLN A 83 -4.28 1.78 -15.88
CA GLN A 83 -3.40 2.27 -16.93
C GLN A 83 -2.21 3.05 -16.35
N ALA A 84 -2.44 3.85 -15.30
CA ALA A 84 -1.40 4.57 -14.59
C ALA A 84 -0.38 3.64 -13.91
N LEU A 85 -0.83 2.49 -13.39
CA LEU A 85 0.07 1.48 -12.80
C LEU A 85 0.91 0.74 -13.85
N LYS A 86 0.46 0.67 -15.11
CA LYS A 86 1.16 0.01 -16.21
C LYS A 86 2.11 0.93 -16.96
N ALA A 87 1.93 2.24 -16.85
CA ALA A 87 2.84 3.20 -17.45
C ALA A 87 4.21 3.09 -16.77
N PRO A 88 5.32 2.92 -17.52
CA PRO A 88 6.64 2.95 -16.91
C PRO A 88 6.81 4.28 -16.17
N ALA A 89 7.48 4.26 -15.01
CA ALA A 89 7.76 5.42 -14.17
C ALA A 89 8.64 6.51 -14.83
N GLN A 90 8.70 6.57 -16.15
CA GLN A 90 9.60 7.39 -16.96
C GLN A 90 9.04 8.76 -17.39
N SER A 91 7.85 9.17 -16.95
CA SER A 91 7.30 10.49 -17.35
C SER A 91 7.38 11.59 -16.30
N ARG A 92 7.97 11.34 -15.11
CA ARG A 92 8.22 12.40 -14.11
C ARG A 92 9.59 13.07 -14.24
N GLN A 93 10.40 12.70 -15.23
CA GLN A 93 11.50 13.54 -15.70
C GLN A 93 11.07 14.25 -16.97
N ARG A 94 10.36 15.35 -16.82
CA ARG A 94 10.35 16.40 -17.84
C ARG A 94 9.82 17.70 -17.24
N ILE A 95 10.63 18.74 -17.43
CA ILE A 95 10.44 20.18 -17.17
C ILE A 95 10.65 20.61 -15.70
N GLY A 96 11.58 21.49 -15.34
CA GLY A 96 12.60 22.25 -16.09
C GLY A 96 13.62 22.83 -15.13
#